data_AF-A0A6L7VLV7-F1
#
_entry.id   AF-A0A6L7VLV7-F1
#
_cell.length_a   1.000
_cell.length_b   1.000
_cell.length_c   1.000
_cell.angle_alpha   90.00
_cell.angle_beta   90.00
_cell.angle_gamma   90.00
#
_symmetry.space_group_name_H-M   'P 1'
#
loop_
_entity.id
_entity.type
_entity.pdbx_description
1 polymer ?
#
loop_
_entity_poly.entity_id
_entity_poly.type
_entity_poly.pdbx_seq_one_letter_code
_entity_poly.pdbx_strand_id
1 'polypeptide(L)'
;MDWATYKELSHNPEYFTRWALKRSGLHLSEPLAQLLATAMQTEPLQKPPDHKGNELTDVLRVDLSKANVLAIIEELEQARAQGKLHDGATERNLNGLIRSWEEYVDWLAK
;
A
#
# COMPACT_ATOMS: atom_id res chain seq x y z
N MET A 1 -14.17 8.10 -14.35
CA MET A 1 -14.68 6.79 -13.90
C MET A 1 -15.93 7.00 -13.07
N ASP A 2 -16.91 6.09 -13.11
CA ASP A 2 -18.06 6.13 -12.19
C ASP A 2 -17.70 5.56 -10.80
N TRP A 3 -18.58 5.75 -9.83
CA TRP A 3 -18.35 5.34 -8.44
C TRP A 3 -18.33 3.83 -8.21
N ALA A 4 -19.11 3.06 -8.96
CA ALA A 4 -19.17 1.61 -8.78
C ALA A 4 -17.85 0.99 -9.23
N THR A 5 -17.40 1.35 -10.44
CA THR A 5 -16.12 0.92 -11.01
C THR A 5 -14.94 1.34 -10.13
N TYR A 6 -14.92 2.59 -9.65
CA TYR A 6 -13.84 3.06 -8.77
C TYR A 6 -13.77 2.27 -7.47
N LYS A 7 -14.92 2.00 -6.83
CA LYS A 7 -14.97 1.22 -5.59
C LYS A 7 -14.51 -0.21 -5.81
N GLU A 8 -14.97 -0.85 -6.88
CA GLU A 8 -14.58 -2.23 -7.21
C GLU A 8 -13.06 -2.33 -7.38
N LEU A 9 -12.46 -1.46 -8.19
CA LEU A 9 -11.01 -1.44 -8.40
C LEU A 9 -10.25 -1.11 -7.11
N SER A 10 -10.73 -0.16 -6.30
CA SER A 10 -10.07 0.22 -5.05
C SER A 10 -10.08 -0.88 -3.97
N HIS A 11 -10.96 -1.87 -4.09
CA HIS A 11 -10.99 -3.04 -3.20
C HIS A 11 -10.19 -4.22 -3.73
N ASN A 12 -9.64 -4.15 -4.95
CA ASN A 12 -8.79 -5.20 -5.49
C ASN A 12 -7.41 -5.15 -4.79
N PRO A 13 -6.87 -6.28 -4.29
CA PRO A 13 -5.59 -6.32 -3.58
C PRO A 13 -4.37 -5.81 -4.35
N GLU A 14 -4.44 -5.68 -5.68
CA GLU A 14 -3.35 -5.07 -6.47
C GLU A 14 -3.34 -3.53 -6.40
N TYR A 15 -4.33 -2.91 -5.76
CA TYR A 15 -4.47 -1.46 -5.66
C TYR A 15 -4.24 -0.97 -4.23
N PHE A 16 -3.37 0.02 -4.09
CA PHE A 16 -3.03 0.63 -2.81
C PHE A 16 -3.22 2.14 -2.85
N THR A 17 -3.62 2.72 -1.73
CA THR A 17 -3.58 4.19 -1.63
C THR A 17 -2.14 4.69 -1.58
N ARG A 18 -1.87 5.88 -2.14
CA ARG A 18 -0.58 6.56 -1.99
C ARG A 18 -0.18 6.71 -0.53
N TRP A 19 -1.15 6.95 0.34
CA TRP A 19 -0.95 6.95 1.79
C TRP A 19 -0.37 5.62 2.30
N ALA A 20 -0.96 4.48 1.91
CA ALA A 20 -0.50 3.16 2.35
C ALA A 20 0.92 2.84 1.87
N LEU A 21 1.24 3.19 0.62
CA LEU A 21 2.58 3.00 0.06
C LEU A 21 3.62 3.88 0.77
N LYS A 22 3.34 5.17 0.92
CA LYS A 22 4.21 6.11 1.63
C LYS A 22 4.43 5.67 3.07
N ARG A 23 3.37 5.20 3.74
CA ARG A 23 3.44 4.78 5.14
C ARG A 23 4.23 3.49 5.30
N SER A 24 4.02 2.51 4.42
CA SER A 24 4.81 1.27 4.41
C SER A 24 6.29 1.61 4.24
N GLY A 25 6.64 2.49 3.29
CA GLY A 25 8.03 2.90 3.03
C GLY A 25 8.78 3.50 4.22
N LEU A 26 8.10 4.09 5.21
CA LEU A 26 8.76 4.62 6.41
C LEU A 26 9.35 3.54 7.33
N HIS A 27 8.92 2.29 7.15
CA HIS A 27 9.32 1.16 7.98
C HIS A 27 10.25 0.19 7.24
N LEU A 28 10.65 0.53 6.01
CA LEU A 28 11.38 -0.37 5.13
C LEU A 28 12.84 0.06 4.95
N SER A 29 13.68 -0.91 4.59
CA SER A 29 15.02 -0.70 4.08
C SER A 29 14.98 0.02 2.73
N GLU A 30 16.06 0.75 2.41
CA GLU A 30 16.18 1.57 1.19
C GLU A 30 15.78 0.84 -0.11
N PRO A 31 16.20 -0.42 -0.38
CA PRO A 31 15.78 -1.11 -1.60
C PRO A 31 14.27 -1.29 -1.72
N LEU A 32 13.59 -1.67 -0.64
CA LEU A 32 12.14 -1.87 -0.64
C LEU A 32 11.38 -0.54 -0.61
N ALA A 33 11.88 0.46 0.13
CA ALA A 33 11.31 1.81 0.12
C ALA A 33 11.37 2.43 -1.29
N GLN A 34 12.47 2.23 -2.02
CA GLN A 34 12.63 2.70 -3.39
C GLN A 34 11.67 1.99 -4.38
N LEU A 35 11.40 0.70 -4.18
CA LEU A 35 10.38 0.00 -4.96
C LEU A 35 9.00 0.64 -4.78
N LEU A 36 8.61 0.96 -3.54
CA LEU A 36 7.35 1.64 -3.28
C LEU A 36 7.32 3.07 -3.83
N ALA A 37 8.45 3.78 -3.77
CA ALA A 37 8.60 5.10 -4.37
C ALA A 37 8.38 5.06 -5.89
N THR A 38 8.89 4.03 -6.57
CA THR A 38 8.64 3.80 -8.01
C THR A 38 7.19 3.45 -8.28
N ALA A 39 6.56 2.59 -7.48
CA ALA A 39 5.13 2.27 -7.61
C ALA A 39 4.25 3.52 -7.49
N MET A 40 4.63 4.48 -6.63
CA MET A 40 3.94 5.76 -6.50
C MET A 40 4.08 6.72 -7.70
N GLN A 41 4.98 6.45 -8.65
CA GLN A 41 5.09 7.22 -9.90
C GLN A 41 4.13 6.74 -11.00
N THR A 42 3.41 5.64 -10.76
CA THR A 42 2.40 5.15 -11.70
C THR A 42 1.18 6.07 -11.76
N GLU A 43 0.47 6.05 -12.89
CA GLU A 43 -0.76 6.81 -13.03
C GLU A 43 -1.84 6.23 -12.09
N PRO A 44 -2.45 7.05 -11.21
CA PRO A 44 -3.49 6.56 -10.31
C PRO A 44 -4.80 6.32 -11.06
N LEU A 45 -5.70 5.54 -10.45
CA LEU A 45 -7.06 5.41 -10.95
C LEU A 45 -7.73 6.78 -11.08
N GLN A 46 -8.42 6.97 -12.19
CA GLN A 46 -9.21 8.18 -12.41
C GLN A 46 -10.30 8.26 -11.33
N LYS A 47 -10.21 9.28 -10.49
CA LYS A 47 -11.22 9.56 -9.46
C LYS A 47 -12.58 9.91 -10.10
N PRO A 48 -13.70 9.50 -9.50
CA PRO A 48 -15.01 10.02 -9.86
C PRO A 48 -15.07 11.54 -9.68
N PRO A 49 -15.88 12.28 -10.48
CA PRO A 49 -15.92 13.75 -10.44
C PRO A 49 -16.20 14.34 -9.04
N ASP A 50 -17.01 13.65 -8.23
CA ASP A 50 -17.39 14.12 -6.89
C ASP A 50 -16.44 13.65 -5.77
N HIS A 51 -15.37 12.93 -6.10
CA HIS A 51 -14.39 12.46 -5.12
C HIS A 51 -13.58 13.63 -4.54
N LYS A 52 -13.68 13.85 -3.23
CA LYS A 52 -13.04 15.00 -2.55
C LYS A 52 -11.65 14.73 -1.96
N GLY A 53 -11.13 13.52 -2.11
CA GLY A 53 -9.83 13.15 -1.57
C GLY A 53 -8.64 13.75 -2.34
N ASN A 54 -7.61 14.14 -1.61
CA ASN A 54 -6.35 14.70 -2.13
C ASN A 54 -5.42 13.59 -2.71
N GLU A 55 -4.19 13.94 -3.07
CA GLU A 55 -3.20 13.00 -3.64
C GLU A 55 -2.91 11.78 -2.74
N LEU A 56 -3.03 11.90 -1.42
CA LEU A 56 -2.82 10.76 -0.51
C LEU A 56 -3.91 9.69 -0.65
N THR A 57 -5.07 10.07 -1.18
CA THR A 57 -6.18 9.16 -1.50
C THR A 57 -6.13 8.63 -2.92
N ASP A 58 -5.11 8.99 -3.71
CA ASP A 58 -4.87 8.36 -5.00
C ASP A 58 -4.71 6.86 -4.81
N VAL A 59 -5.42 6.08 -5.62
CA VAL A 59 -5.34 4.63 -5.65
C VAL A 59 -4.44 4.24 -6.82
N LEU A 60 -3.34 3.56 -6.52
CA LEU A 60 -2.26 3.23 -7.44
C LEU A 60 -2.23 1.72 -7.62
N ARG A 61 -2.02 1.27 -8.85
CA ARG A 61 -1.76 -0.14 -9.11
C ARG A 61 -0.34 -0.48 -8.70
N VAL A 62 -0.18 -1.54 -7.94
CA VAL A 62 1.10 -2.07 -7.52
C VAL A 62 1.41 -3.30 -8.38
N ASP A 63 2.60 -3.31 -8.96
CA ASP A 63 3.13 -4.43 -9.73
C ASP A 63 4.47 -4.83 -9.11
N LEU A 64 4.41 -5.68 -8.09
CA LEU A 64 5.58 -6.19 -7.37
C LEU A 64 5.61 -7.71 -7.42
N SER A 65 6.81 -8.27 -7.49
CA SER A 65 6.99 -9.71 -7.38
C SER A 65 6.59 -10.19 -5.98
N LYS A 66 6.09 -11.44 -5.90
CA LYS A 66 5.78 -12.08 -4.62
C LYS A 66 6.94 -12.04 -3.63
N ALA A 67 8.18 -12.19 -4.11
CA ALA A 67 9.38 -12.11 -3.27
C ALA A 67 9.55 -10.73 -2.61
N ASN A 68 9.33 -9.64 -3.38
CA ASN A 68 9.41 -8.29 -2.84
C ASN A 68 8.29 -8.03 -1.81
N VAL A 69 7.09 -8.52 -2.07
CA VAL A 69 5.95 -8.33 -1.14
C VAL A 69 6.18 -9.08 0.17
N LEU A 70 6.71 -10.31 0.11
CA LEU A 70 7.05 -11.06 1.32
C LEU A 70 8.13 -10.36 2.15
N ALA A 71 9.14 -9.77 1.51
CA ALA A 71 10.17 -8.98 2.20
C ALA A 71 9.58 -7.71 2.86
N ILE A 72 8.63 -7.05 2.20
CA ILE A 72 7.90 -5.90 2.77
C ILE A 72 7.14 -6.32 4.03
N ILE A 73 6.40 -7.44 3.97
CA ILE A 73 5.64 -7.96 5.12
C ILE A 73 6.60 -8.24 6.28
N GLU A 74 7.71 -8.94 6.03
CA GLU A 74 8.70 -9.26 7.04
C GLU A 74 9.24 -8.02 7.76
N GLU A 75 9.65 -6.99 7.01
CA GLU A 75 10.17 -5.76 7.61
C GLU A 75 9.09 -4.97 8.38
N LEU A 76 7.85 -4.96 7.92
CA LEU A 76 6.73 -4.36 8.66
C LEU A 76 6.43 -5.11 9.96
N GLU A 77 6.49 -6.43 9.96
CA GLU A 77 6.35 -7.25 11.16
C GLU A 77 7.50 -7.00 12.15
N GLN A 78 8.73 -6.87 11.66
CA GLN A 78 9.88 -6.50 12.48
C GLN A 78 9.73 -5.10 13.09
N ALA A 79 9.30 -4.11 12.30
CA ALA A 79 9.03 -2.76 12.80
C ALA A 79 7.94 -2.76 13.88
N ARG A 80 6.89 -3.57 13.70
CA ARG A 80 5.82 -3.78 14.70
C ARG A 80 6.40 -4.37 15.98
N ALA A 81 7.15 -5.47 15.89
CA ALA A 81 7.73 -6.16 17.03
C ALA A 81 8.70 -5.28 17.83
N GLN A 82 9.41 -4.37 17.15
CA GLN A 82 10.35 -3.42 17.76
C GLN A 82 9.66 -2.16 18.33
N GLY A 83 8.35 -1.99 18.13
CA GLY A 83 7.62 -0.78 18.52
C GLY A 83 8.11 0.48 17.80
N LYS A 84 8.78 0.35 16.64
CA LYS A 84 9.30 1.46 15.85
C LYS A 84 8.19 2.05 14.99
N LEU A 85 7.32 2.82 15.65
CA LEU A 85 6.21 3.52 15.03
C LEU A 85 6.69 4.91 14.57
N HIS A 86 6.69 5.15 13.25
CA HIS A 86 7.07 6.44 12.67
C HIS A 86 5.86 7.37 12.52
N ASP A 87 6.08 8.68 12.69
CA ASP A 87 5.15 9.78 12.38
C ASP A 87 3.71 9.54 12.87
N GLY A 88 3.52 9.26 14.16
CA GLY A 88 2.20 9.06 14.76
C GLY A 88 1.48 7.78 14.30
N ALA A 89 2.22 6.77 13.81
CA ALA A 89 1.65 5.47 13.50
C ALA A 89 1.15 4.85 14.78
N THR A 90 -0.09 4.37 14.75
CA THR A 90 -0.55 3.45 15.78
C THR A 90 -0.23 2.03 15.34
N GLU A 91 -0.08 1.12 16.30
CA GLU A 91 0.02 -0.31 16.02
C GLU A 91 -1.13 -0.81 15.12
N ARG A 92 -2.34 -0.24 15.32
CA ARG A 92 -3.51 -0.51 14.47
C ARG A 92 -3.27 -0.13 13.00
N ASN A 93 -2.62 1.00 12.73
CA ASN A 93 -2.29 1.38 11.35
C ASN A 93 -1.32 0.38 10.73
N LEU A 94 -0.29 -0.03 11.47
CA LEU A 94 0.73 -0.95 10.96
C LEU A 94 0.15 -2.36 10.72
N ASN A 95 -0.70 -2.85 11.62
CA ASN A 95 -1.44 -4.10 11.41
C ASN A 95 -2.35 -4.03 10.18
N GLY A 96 -2.97 -2.87 9.92
CA GLY A 96 -3.75 -2.65 8.70
C GLY A 96 -2.89 -2.74 7.44
N LEU A 97 -1.68 -2.18 7.45
CA LEU A 97 -0.76 -2.27 6.32
C LEU A 97 -0.29 -3.70 6.06
N ILE A 98 0.14 -4.41 7.11
CA ILE A 98 0.57 -5.81 7.02
C ILE A 98 -0.54 -6.64 6.37
N ARG A 99 -1.78 -6.52 6.86
CA ARG A 99 -2.94 -7.23 6.30
C ARG A 99 -3.17 -6.92 4.82
N SER A 100 -3.08 -5.66 4.39
CA SER A 100 -3.24 -5.32 2.97
C SER A 100 -2.16 -5.95 2.09
N TRP A 101 -0.92 -6.06 2.59
CA TRP A 101 0.14 -6.75 1.88
C TRP A 101 -0.05 -8.27 1.85
N GLU A 102 -0.55 -8.89 2.93
CA GLU A 102 -0.94 -10.30 2.95
C GLU A 102 -2.04 -10.61 1.93
N GLU A 103 -3.08 -9.77 1.86
CA GLU A 103 -4.16 -9.89 0.87
C GLU A 103 -3.62 -9.80 -0.58
N TYR A 104 -2.59 -8.98 -0.82
CA TYR A 104 -1.92 -8.91 -2.11
C TYR A 104 -1.09 -10.16 -2.43
N VAL A 105 -0.38 -10.74 -1.46
CA VAL A 105 0.33 -12.02 -1.64
C VAL A 105 -0.64 -13.14 -2.00
N ASP A 106 -1.78 -13.21 -1.31
CA ASP A 106 -2.81 -14.20 -1.58
C ASP A 106 -3.42 -14.03 -2.98
N TRP A 107 -3.56 -12.79 -3.45
CA TRP A 107 -3.99 -12.50 -4.81
C TRP A 107 -2.96 -12.94 -5.86
N LEU A 108 -1.67 -12.70 -5.62
CA LEU A 108 -0.57 -13.14 -6.51
C LEU A 108 -0.44 -14.67 -6.62
N ALA A 109 -1.06 -15.42 -5.71
CA ALA A 109 -1.02 -16.88 -5.69
C ALA A 109 -2.19 -17.55 -6.47
N LYS A 110 -3.14 -16.76 -6.99
CA LYS A 110 -4.28 -17.22 -7.79
C LYS A 110 -3.94 -17.24 -9.27
#